data_AF-A0A1Q1FLV4-F1
#
_entry.id   AF-A0A1Q1FLV4-F1
#
_cell.length_a   1.000
_cell.length_b   1.000
_cell.length_c   1.000
_cell.angle_alpha   90.00
_cell.angle_beta   90.00
_cell.angle_gamma   90.00
#
_symmetry.space_group_name_H-M   'P 1'
#
loop_
_entity.id
_entity.type
_entity.pdbx_description
1 polymer ?
#
loop_
_entity_poly.entity_id
_entity_poly.type
_entity_poly.pdbx_seq_one_letter_code
_entity_poly.pdbx_strand_id
1 'polypeptide(L)'
;MSSEGSSYGDIHRYEPPRESTAAALAIVLLTVVEIIFVALFTYGLIGGWGFSEMGNMFLGGLLAAIFIDLAFILMLYRKEFLPDVMIVKKRRRKWEDLYVREDDVDGESLTDESPWEGVKRALYPYYKR
;
A
#
# COMPACT_ATOMS: atom_id res chain seq x y z
N MET A 1 9.44 9.10 -30.71
CA MET A 1 9.66 7.96 -29.81
C MET A 1 8.42 7.10 -29.89
N SER A 2 8.51 6.01 -30.66
CA SER A 2 7.37 5.16 -31.02
C SER A 2 6.99 4.26 -29.87
N SER A 3 5.70 4.26 -29.57
CA SER A 3 4.99 3.35 -28.68
C SER A 3 4.89 1.96 -29.30
N GLU A 4 5.98 1.20 -29.25
CA GLU A 4 6.00 -0.24 -29.59
C GLU A 4 6.42 -1.03 -28.36
N GLY A 5 5.45 -1.69 -27.71
CA GLY A 5 5.69 -2.74 -26.73
C GLY A 5 5.86 -2.31 -25.26
N SER A 6 4.83 -1.72 -24.64
CA SER A 6 4.82 -1.62 -23.17
C SER A 6 4.55 -3.00 -22.57
N SER A 7 5.57 -3.59 -21.96
CA SER A 7 5.48 -4.83 -21.20
C SER A 7 4.79 -4.62 -19.85
N TYR A 8 4.35 -5.68 -19.20
CA TYR A 8 3.84 -5.59 -17.83
C TYR A 8 4.93 -5.04 -16.90
N GLY A 9 4.61 -3.98 -16.14
CA GLY A 9 5.56 -3.36 -15.21
C GLY A 9 6.44 -2.26 -15.81
N ASP A 10 6.24 -1.88 -17.07
CA ASP A 10 7.00 -0.79 -17.69
C ASP A 10 6.63 0.58 -17.10
N ILE A 11 7.64 1.45 -16.99
CA ILE A 11 7.48 2.83 -16.51
C ILE A 11 7.18 3.73 -17.71
N HIS A 12 5.95 4.23 -17.79
CA HIS A 12 5.51 5.12 -18.87
C HIS A 12 5.97 6.57 -18.66
N ARG A 13 6.09 7.00 -17.40
CA ARG A 13 6.59 8.33 -17.03
C ARG A 13 7.30 8.23 -15.69
N TYR A 14 8.49 8.80 -15.62
CA TYR A 14 9.24 8.98 -14.39
C TYR A 14 9.48 10.47 -14.20
N GLU A 15 8.92 11.05 -13.14
CA GLU A 15 9.24 12.41 -12.74
C GLU A 15 10.17 12.37 -11.52
N PRO A 16 11.40 12.90 -11.64
CA PRO A 16 12.32 12.94 -10.53
C PRO A 16 11.77 13.86 -9.42
N PRO A 17 12.12 13.58 -8.15
CA PRO A 17 11.71 14.40 -7.04
C PRO A 17 12.30 15.81 -7.15
N ARG A 18 11.61 16.80 -6.58
CA ARG A 18 12.02 18.21 -6.65
C ARG A 18 13.14 18.56 -5.66
N GLU A 19 13.32 17.74 -4.62
CA GLU A 19 14.38 17.85 -3.62
C GLU A 19 14.47 19.25 -2.98
N SER A 20 13.31 19.83 -2.64
CA SER A 20 13.23 21.18 -2.10
C SER A 20 13.89 21.30 -0.71
N THR A 21 14.93 22.12 -0.60
CA THR A 21 15.59 22.43 0.69
C THR A 21 14.64 23.11 1.67
N ALA A 22 13.71 23.94 1.16
CA ALA A 22 12.70 24.58 1.99
C ALA A 22 11.75 23.54 2.62
N ALA A 23 11.39 22.50 1.87
CA ALA A 23 10.58 21.41 2.39
C ALA A 23 11.32 20.56 3.42
N ALA A 24 12.62 20.29 3.21
CA ALA A 24 13.46 19.63 4.20
C ALA A 24 13.48 20.41 5.53
N LEU A 25 13.72 21.72 5.47
CA LEU A 25 13.71 22.59 6.66
C LEU A 25 12.35 22.63 7.33
N ALA A 26 11.26 22.70 6.57
CA ALA A 26 9.91 22.64 7.12
C ALA A 26 9.65 21.32 7.86
N ILE A 27 10.04 20.19 7.28
CA ILE A 27 9.93 18.87 7.94
C ILE A 27 10.71 18.88 9.25
N VAL A 28 11.95 19.37 9.27
CA VAL A 28 12.76 19.44 10.50
C VAL A 28 12.06 20.29 11.57
N LEU A 29 11.55 21.46 11.20
CA LEU A 29 10.82 22.33 12.15
C LEU A 29 9.55 21.66 12.68
N LEU A 30 8.74 21.05 11.81
CA LEU A 30 7.56 20.31 12.22
C LEU A 30 7.93 19.14 13.14
N THR A 31 8.99 18.39 12.86
CA THR A 31 9.43 17.31 13.76
C THR A 31 9.83 17.80 15.16
N VAL A 32 10.39 19.01 15.28
CA VAL A 32 10.66 19.60 16.60
C VAL A 32 9.35 19.92 17.32
N VAL A 33 8.35 20.46 16.61
CA VAL A 33 7.01 20.72 17.15
C VAL A 33 6.33 19.42 17.58
N GLU A 34 6.40 18.38 16.75
CA GLU A 34 5.87 17.04 17.05
C GLU A 34 6.48 16.48 18.34
N ILE A 35 7.81 16.56 18.49
CA ILE A 35 8.48 16.12 19.72
C ILE A 35 7.95 16.87 20.94
N ILE A 36 7.74 18.18 20.83
CA ILE A 36 7.17 19.00 21.91
C ILE A 36 5.74 18.55 22.24
N PHE A 37 4.90 18.33 21.24
CA PHE A 37 3.51 17.89 21.44
C PHE A 37 3.44 16.49 22.06
N VAL A 38 4.23 15.53 21.57
CA VAL A 38 4.30 14.18 22.12
C VAL A 38 4.83 14.18 23.55
N ALA A 39 5.85 14.99 23.85
CA ALA A 39 6.38 15.15 25.20
C ALA A 39 5.34 15.76 26.15
N LEU A 40 4.64 16.81 25.71
CA LEU A 40 3.56 17.44 26.48
C LEU A 40 2.39 16.47 26.72
N PHE A 41 2.01 15.71 25.70
CA PHE A 41 0.95 14.71 25.80
C PHE A 41 1.31 13.61 26.79
N THR A 42 2.54 13.10 26.71
CA THR A 42 3.06 12.08 27.63
C THR A 42 3.17 12.62 29.05
N TYR A 43 3.65 13.85 29.22
CA TYR A 43 3.68 14.54 30.52
C TYR A 43 2.28 14.70 31.10
N GLY A 44 1.30 15.13 30.30
CA GLY A 44 -0.09 15.28 30.73
C GLY A 44 -0.75 13.96 31.13
N LEU A 45 -0.41 12.85 30.46
CA LEU A 45 -0.86 11.52 30.86
C LEU A 45 -0.26 11.09 32.21
N ILE A 46 1.05 11.25 32.39
CA ILE A 46 1.73 10.90 33.64
C ILE A 46 1.25 11.81 34.79
N GLY A 47 1.02 13.08 34.51
CA GLY A 47 0.48 14.07 35.45
C GLY A 47 -1.02 13.89 35.76
N GLY A 48 -1.68 12.89 35.19
CA GLY A 48 -3.08 12.57 35.49
C GLY A 48 -4.10 13.55 34.91
N TRP A 49 -3.76 14.34 33.89
CA TRP A 49 -4.68 15.32 33.30
C TRP A 49 -5.94 14.66 32.72
N GLY A 50 -5.82 13.41 32.28
CA GLY A 50 -6.94 12.60 31.74
C GLY A 50 -8.02 12.21 32.75
N PHE A 51 -7.81 12.39 34.07
CA PHE A 51 -8.85 12.08 35.07
C PHE A 51 -9.93 13.17 35.19
N SER A 52 -9.64 14.38 34.70
CA SER A 52 -10.61 15.47 34.68
C SER A 52 -11.27 15.57 33.30
N GLU A 53 -12.55 15.95 33.24
CA GLU A 53 -13.28 16.10 31.97
C GLU A 53 -12.58 17.09 31.03
N MET A 54 -12.22 18.27 31.54
CA MET A 54 -11.51 19.29 30.77
C MET A 54 -10.12 18.82 30.32
N GLY A 55 -9.36 18.18 31.20
CA GLY A 55 -8.03 17.68 30.85
C GLY A 55 -8.06 16.53 29.84
N ASN A 56 -9.07 15.67 29.89
CA ASN A 56 -9.27 14.63 28.89
C ASN A 56 -9.62 15.22 27.52
N MET A 57 -10.48 16.26 27.45
CA MET A 57 -10.75 16.98 26.20
C MET A 57 -9.49 17.65 25.65
N PHE A 58 -8.69 18.27 26.51
CA PHE A 58 -7.42 18.89 26.12
C PHE A 58 -6.42 17.86 25.56
N LEU A 59 -6.24 16.72 26.23
CA LEU A 59 -5.39 15.64 25.74
C LEU A 59 -5.90 15.06 24.42
N GLY A 60 -7.22 14.91 24.24
CA GLY A 60 -7.81 14.51 22.97
C GLY A 60 -7.52 15.50 21.84
N GLY A 61 -7.64 16.81 22.11
CA GLY A 61 -7.28 17.87 21.17
C GLY A 61 -5.79 17.88 20.83
N LEU A 62 -4.93 17.67 21.84
CA LEU A 62 -3.48 17.56 21.66
C LEU A 62 -3.11 16.33 20.82
N LEU A 63 -3.76 15.19 21.05
CA LEU A 63 -3.60 13.98 20.24
C LEU A 63 -4.01 14.21 18.78
N ALA A 64 -5.11 14.93 18.55
CA ALA A 64 -5.51 15.30 17.20
C ALA A 64 -4.47 16.22 16.53
N ALA A 65 -3.91 17.18 17.26
CA ALA A 65 -2.86 18.07 16.76
C ALA A 65 -1.59 17.31 16.35
N ILE A 66 -1.17 16.32 17.15
CA ILE A 66 -0.05 15.40 16.83
C ILE A 66 -0.29 14.71 15.48
N PHE A 67 -1.46 14.08 15.29
CA PHE A 67 -1.76 13.41 14.03
C PHE A 67 -1.84 14.37 12.83
N ILE A 68 -2.34 15.58 13.04
CA ILE A 68 -2.38 16.61 12.00
C ILE A 68 -0.95 17.02 11.61
N ASP A 69 -0.08 17.28 12.59
CA ASP A 69 1.31 17.65 12.34
C ASP A 69 2.08 16.54 11.60
N LEU A 70 1.92 15.29 12.06
CA LEU A 70 2.45 14.12 11.38
C LEU A 70 1.94 14.00 9.93
N ALA A 71 0.65 14.26 9.69
CA ALA A 71 0.09 14.25 8.35
C ALA A 71 0.73 15.33 7.45
N PHE A 72 1.02 16.52 7.98
CA PHE A 72 1.74 17.56 7.24
C PHE A 72 3.18 17.16 6.90
N ILE A 73 3.90 16.54 7.83
CA ILE A 73 5.24 16.00 7.59
C ILE A 73 5.21 14.97 6.45
N LEU A 74 4.30 14.00 6.53
CA LEU A 74 4.16 12.95 5.52
C LEU A 74 3.72 13.52 4.16
N MET A 75 2.83 14.51 4.16
CA MET A 75 2.38 15.17 2.94
C MET A 75 3.51 15.94 2.25
N LEU A 76 4.32 16.68 3.01
CA LEU A 76 5.51 17.37 2.49
C LEU A 76 6.53 16.37 1.95
N TYR A 77 6.79 15.29 2.68
CA TYR A 77 7.69 14.23 2.23
C TYR A 77 7.22 13.62 0.90
N ARG A 78 5.93 13.27 0.82
CA ARG A 78 5.29 12.73 -0.39
C ARG A 78 5.37 13.68 -1.57
N LYS A 79 5.13 14.97 -1.35
CA LYS A 79 5.06 15.95 -2.43
C LYS A 79 6.43 16.29 -3.00
N GLU A 80 7.47 16.31 -2.17
CA GLU A 80 8.76 16.90 -2.56
C GLU A 80 9.89 15.88 -2.76
N PHE A 81 9.85 14.72 -2.08
CA PHE A 81 10.94 13.73 -2.09
C PHE A 81 10.58 12.38 -2.74
N LEU A 82 9.29 12.06 -2.88
CA LEU A 82 8.87 10.84 -3.56
C LEU A 82 8.78 11.07 -5.09
N PRO A 83 9.42 10.21 -5.91
CA PRO A 83 9.28 10.30 -7.37
C PRO A 83 7.86 9.92 -7.79
N ASP A 84 7.31 10.65 -8.77
CA ASP A 84 6.03 10.27 -9.37
C ASP A 84 6.29 9.33 -10.55
N VAL A 85 5.73 8.12 -10.47
CA VAL A 85 5.97 7.05 -11.45
C VAL A 85 4.65 6.52 -11.98
N MET A 86 4.46 6.65 -13.28
CA MET A 86 3.33 6.04 -13.98
C MET A 86 3.74 4.65 -14.44
N ILE A 87 3.35 3.64 -13.68
CA ILE A 87 3.63 2.24 -13.98
C ILE A 87 2.40 1.62 -14.64
N VAL A 88 2.60 0.96 -15.78
CA VAL A 88 1.52 0.23 -16.45
C VAL A 88 1.21 -1.04 -15.64
N LYS A 89 0.02 -1.06 -15.02
CA LYS A 89 -0.51 -2.27 -14.38
C LYS A 89 -1.53 -2.94 -15.28
N LYS A 90 -1.25 -4.18 -15.70
CA LYS A 90 -2.23 -5.06 -16.32
C LYS A 90 -3.17 -5.61 -15.24
N ARG A 91 -4.47 -5.43 -15.40
CA ARG A 91 -5.49 -6.08 -14.57
C ARG A 91 -5.48 -7.58 -14.88
N ARG A 92 -5.22 -8.43 -13.87
CA ARG A 92 -5.35 -9.89 -14.00
C ARG A 92 -6.82 -10.24 -14.32
N ARG A 93 -7.05 -11.24 -15.18
CA ARG A 93 -8.42 -11.68 -15.48
C ARG A 93 -8.93 -12.51 -14.29
N LYS A 94 -10.20 -12.32 -13.89
CA LYS A 94 -10.79 -12.93 -12.68
C LYS A 94 -10.72 -14.47 -12.65
N TRP A 95 -10.54 -15.10 -13.81
CA TRP A 95 -10.43 -16.56 -13.98
C TRP A 95 -8.99 -17.10 -13.80
N GLU A 96 -7.98 -16.23 -13.86
CA GLU A 96 -6.55 -16.59 -13.65
C GLU A 96 -6.19 -16.68 -12.16
N ASP A 97 -7.01 -16.11 -11.26
CA ASP A 97 -6.86 -16.24 -9.80
C ASP A 97 -7.31 -17.61 -9.26
N LEU A 98 -7.84 -18.50 -10.12
CA LEU A 98 -8.19 -19.88 -9.75
C LEU A 98 -7.03 -20.87 -9.91
N TYR A 99 -5.97 -20.51 -10.63
CA TYR A 99 -4.81 -21.38 -10.84
C TYR A 99 -3.65 -20.92 -9.98
N VAL A 100 -3.33 -21.74 -8.98
CA VAL A 100 -2.29 -21.46 -7.99
C VAL A 100 -0.88 -21.55 -8.62
N ARG A 101 -0.74 -21.96 -9.89
CA ARG A 101 0.54 -22.13 -10.58
C ARG A 101 0.50 -21.70 -12.04
N GLU A 102 1.61 -21.10 -12.47
CA GLU A 102 1.86 -20.53 -13.81
C GLU A 102 1.89 -21.59 -14.92
N ASP A 103 1.99 -22.87 -14.57
CA ASP A 103 2.05 -24.02 -15.48
C ASP A 103 0.67 -24.49 -16.01
N ASP A 104 -0.44 -24.03 -15.42
CA ASP A 104 -1.81 -24.46 -15.77
C ASP A 104 -2.51 -23.54 -16.80
N VAL A 105 -1.78 -22.60 -17.42
CA VAL A 105 -2.34 -21.53 -18.25
C VAL A 105 -2.97 -22.03 -19.56
N ASP A 106 -2.46 -23.12 -20.12
CA ASP A 106 -2.94 -23.64 -21.40
C ASP A 106 -4.11 -24.63 -21.25
N GLY A 107 -4.42 -25.07 -20.03
CA GLY A 107 -5.44 -26.08 -19.75
C GLY A 107 -5.11 -27.44 -20.38
N GLU A 108 -5.41 -28.53 -19.68
CA GLU A 108 -5.36 -29.84 -20.31
C GLU A 108 -6.50 -29.94 -21.34
N SER A 109 -6.16 -30.05 -22.62
CA SER A 109 -7.12 -30.28 -23.68
C SER A 109 -7.81 -31.64 -23.46
N LEU A 110 -9.07 -31.61 -23.01
CA LEU A 110 -9.94 -32.79 -22.81
C LEU A 110 -10.27 -33.55 -24.12
N THR A 111 -9.71 -33.15 -25.25
CA THR A 111 -10.02 -33.69 -26.59
C THR A 111 -9.29 -34.98 -26.95
N ASP A 112 -8.25 -35.39 -26.21
CA ASP A 112 -7.47 -36.60 -26.51
C ASP A 112 -7.84 -37.83 -25.65
N GLU A 113 -8.65 -37.67 -24.59
CA GLU A 113 -9.06 -38.78 -23.72
C GLU A 113 -10.55 -39.07 -23.85
N SER A 114 -10.89 -40.36 -23.88
CA SER A 114 -12.24 -40.82 -24.16
C SER A 114 -13.27 -40.21 -23.19
N PRO A 115 -14.48 -39.82 -23.62
CA PRO A 115 -15.49 -39.19 -22.75
C PRO A 115 -15.80 -39.99 -21.47
N TRP A 116 -15.55 -41.29 -21.53
CA TRP A 116 -15.75 -42.23 -20.44
C TRP A 116 -14.68 -42.16 -19.34
N GLU A 117 -13.45 -41.74 -19.67
CA GLU A 117 -12.39 -41.52 -18.69
C GLU A 117 -12.61 -40.25 -17.88
N GLY A 118 -13.13 -39.19 -18.51
CA GLY A 118 -13.53 -37.96 -17.81
C GLY A 118 -14.61 -38.21 -16.75
N VAL A 119 -15.60 -39.05 -17.06
CA VAL A 119 -16.66 -39.46 -16.11
C VAL A 119 -16.07 -40.26 -14.95
N LYS A 120 -15.16 -41.20 -15.22
CA LYS A 120 -14.52 -42.00 -14.16
C LYS A 120 -13.65 -41.16 -13.23
N ARG A 121 -12.94 -40.15 -13.76
CA ARG A 121 -12.13 -39.21 -12.97
C ARG A 121 -12.99 -38.30 -12.09
N ALA A 122 -14.12 -37.82 -12.62
CA ALA A 122 -15.05 -36.99 -11.86
C ALA A 122 -15.73 -37.75 -10.71
N LEU A 123 -15.97 -39.05 -10.89
CA LEU A 123 -16.58 -39.90 -9.85
C LEU A 123 -15.55 -40.43 -8.85
N TYR A 124 -14.29 -40.62 -9.24
CA TYR A 124 -13.25 -41.18 -8.37
C TYR A 124 -11.87 -40.51 -8.58
N PRO A 125 -11.46 -39.58 -7.68
CA PRO A 125 -10.26 -38.76 -7.84
C PRO A 125 -8.90 -39.50 -7.77
N TYR A 126 -8.88 -40.77 -7.34
CA TYR A 126 -7.62 -41.53 -7.14
C TYR A 126 -7.31 -42.54 -8.25
N TYR A 127 -7.97 -42.42 -9.41
CA TYR A 127 -7.69 -43.31 -10.55
C TYR A 127 -6.30 -42.99 -11.12
N LYS A 128 -5.34 -43.92 -10.95
CA LYS A 128 -4.02 -43.85 -11.59
C LYS A 128 -4.06 -44.55 -12.96
N ARG A 129 -3.26 -44.02 -13.89
CA ARG A 129 -3.03 -44.56 -15.24
C ARG A 129 -2.73 -46.06 -15.24
#